data_AF-A0A535GHP4-F1
#
_entry.id   AF-A0A535GHP4-F1
#
_cell.length_a   1.000
_cell.length_b   1.000
_cell.length_c   1.000
_cell.angle_alpha   90.00
_cell.angle_beta   90.00
_cell.angle_gamma   90.00
#
_symmetry.space_group_name_H-M   'P 1'
#
loop_
_entity.id
_entity.type
_entity.pdbx_description
1 polymer ?
#
loop_
_entity_poly.entity_id
_entity_poly.type
_entity_poly.pdbx_seq_one_letter_code
_entity_poly.pdbx_strand_id
1 'polypeptide(L)'
;MVAPPSCSLWCNNAASARPSRALVAPTLRKLRPTHALRRDETMPQAMDALSLLMKDHDLVKDIFKKIESSEDEAERKSLFEQFMDEIAIHERIEEEIFYAALQKLPNARADVMEAFEEHHVVDMIMSEMDVEPNDEKWDAKFTVMKENVEHHIKDEEEKLFPKAEKLLGKETLGKLGAQMADLKEEELRALDEQAEEEEP
;
A
#
# COMPACT_ATOMS: atom_id res chain seq x y z
N MET A 1 25.59 10.45 6.00
CA MET A 1 25.11 9.91 4.72
C MET A 1 25.80 8.58 4.51
N VAL A 2 25.16 7.50 4.92
CA VAL A 2 25.72 6.14 4.89
C VAL A 2 24.91 5.39 3.85
N ALA A 3 25.55 5.01 2.74
CA ALA A 3 24.97 4.09 1.77
C ALA A 3 25.30 2.65 2.21
N PRO A 4 24.35 1.71 2.16
CA PRO A 4 24.65 0.30 2.38
C PRO A 4 25.34 -0.33 1.14
N PRO A 5 26.16 -1.39 1.32
CA PRO A 5 26.96 -1.96 0.26
C PRO A 5 26.14 -2.91 -0.63
N SER A 6 26.28 -2.73 -1.94
CA SER A 6 25.81 -3.67 -2.96
C SER A 6 26.65 -4.95 -2.94
N CYS A 7 26.00 -6.11 -2.85
CA CYS A 7 26.63 -7.39 -3.13
C CYS A 7 26.16 -7.89 -4.50
N SER A 8 27.06 -7.85 -5.48
CA SER A 8 26.92 -8.53 -6.77
C SER A 8 27.59 -9.89 -6.69
N LEU A 9 27.06 -10.91 -7.37
CA LEU A 9 27.78 -11.86 -8.25
C LEU A 9 26.97 -13.15 -8.41
N TRP A 10 26.58 -13.48 -9.66
CA TRP A 10 27.00 -14.72 -10.33
C TRP A 10 26.81 -14.56 -11.87
N CYS A 11 27.91 -14.77 -12.59
CA CYS A 11 28.08 -14.82 -14.06
C CYS A 11 27.52 -16.15 -14.64
N ASN A 12 27.43 -16.50 -15.94
CA ASN A 12 27.88 -16.01 -17.24
C ASN A 12 27.10 -16.83 -18.32
N ASN A 13 26.61 -16.24 -19.42
CA ASN A 13 27.18 -16.26 -20.79
C ASN A 13 26.72 -17.40 -21.73
N ALA A 14 26.15 -17.04 -22.90
CA ALA A 14 26.46 -17.62 -24.22
C ALA A 14 25.83 -16.81 -25.38
N ALA A 15 26.68 -16.29 -26.26
CA ALA A 15 26.37 -15.79 -27.61
C ALA A 15 26.01 -16.98 -28.56
N SER A 16 25.52 -16.87 -29.81
CA SER A 16 25.77 -15.89 -30.87
C SER A 16 24.90 -16.17 -32.13
N ALA A 17 24.72 -15.10 -32.93
CA ALA A 17 24.72 -15.04 -34.41
C ALA A 17 23.54 -15.54 -35.28
N ARG A 18 23.06 -14.62 -36.13
CA ARG A 18 22.27 -14.79 -37.37
C ARG A 18 23.20 -15.04 -38.59
N PRO A 19 22.66 -15.46 -39.76
CA PRO A 19 22.40 -14.47 -40.84
C PRO A 19 21.16 -14.71 -41.76
N SER A 20 20.73 -13.58 -42.37
CA SER A 20 20.05 -13.27 -43.67
C SER A 20 19.84 -14.38 -44.73
N ARG A 21 18.94 -14.34 -45.73
CA ARG A 21 17.90 -13.42 -46.29
C ARG A 21 17.34 -14.13 -47.55
N ALA A 22 16.05 -14.07 -47.87
CA ALA A 22 15.56 -14.09 -49.27
C ALA A 22 14.08 -13.69 -49.39
N LEU A 23 13.81 -12.84 -50.38
CA LEU A 23 12.54 -12.26 -50.78
C LEU A 23 11.83 -13.17 -51.81
N VAL A 24 10.51 -13.37 -51.70
CA VAL A 24 9.61 -13.52 -52.85
C VAL A 24 8.19 -13.05 -52.46
N ALA A 25 7.60 -12.18 -53.29
CA ALA A 25 6.16 -11.92 -53.39
C ALA A 25 5.82 -11.91 -54.90
N PRO A 26 4.54 -11.86 -55.37
CA PRO A 26 3.28 -11.82 -54.63
C PRO A 26 2.22 -12.82 -55.17
N THR A 27 1.08 -12.94 -54.50
CA THR A 27 -0.17 -13.34 -55.17
C THR A 27 -1.33 -12.58 -54.52
N LEU A 28 -1.99 -11.74 -55.32
CA LEU A 28 -3.09 -10.89 -54.92
C LEU A 28 -4.31 -11.73 -54.53
N ARG A 29 -4.59 -11.84 -53.24
CA ARG A 29 -5.84 -12.40 -52.71
C ARG A 29 -6.74 -11.25 -52.22
N LYS A 30 -7.97 -11.26 -52.73
CA LYS A 30 -9.03 -10.26 -52.52
C LYS A 30 -9.17 -9.83 -51.05
N LEU A 31 -9.15 -8.52 -50.82
CA LEU A 31 -9.47 -7.89 -49.55
C LEU A 31 -10.94 -8.12 -49.19
N ARG A 32 -11.18 -8.71 -48.02
CA ARG A 32 -12.46 -8.65 -47.30
C ARG A 32 -12.33 -7.56 -46.22
N PRO A 33 -13.40 -6.80 -45.93
CA PRO A 33 -13.33 -5.76 -44.90
C PRO A 33 -13.22 -6.44 -43.52
N THR A 34 -12.07 -6.30 -42.88
CA THR A 34 -11.92 -6.64 -41.47
C THR A 34 -12.50 -5.49 -40.66
N HIS A 35 -13.68 -5.70 -40.09
CA HIS A 35 -14.07 -4.97 -38.88
C HIS A 35 -12.92 -5.11 -37.89
N ALA A 36 -12.22 -4.01 -37.61
CA ALA A 36 -11.27 -3.94 -36.54
C ALA A 36 -12.03 -4.28 -35.25
N LEU A 37 -11.83 -5.49 -34.75
CA LEU A 37 -12.24 -5.86 -33.40
C LEU A 37 -11.48 -4.91 -32.48
N ARG A 38 -12.18 -3.92 -31.92
CA ARG A 38 -11.74 -3.26 -30.70
C ARG A 38 -11.54 -4.37 -29.69
N ARG A 39 -10.28 -4.68 -29.38
CA ARG A 39 -9.93 -5.38 -28.17
C ARG A 39 -10.27 -4.44 -27.04
N ASP A 40 -11.45 -4.64 -26.47
CA ASP A 40 -11.68 -4.27 -25.08
C ASP A 40 -10.89 -5.27 -24.24
N GLU A 41 -9.58 -5.07 -24.17
CA GLU A 41 -8.70 -5.76 -23.23
C GLU A 41 -8.86 -5.05 -21.89
N THR A 42 -10.02 -5.26 -21.24
CA THR A 42 -10.12 -5.11 -19.79
C THR A 42 -9.35 -6.26 -19.16
N MET A 43 -8.02 -6.16 -19.21
CA MET A 43 -7.16 -6.85 -18.27
C MET A 43 -7.67 -6.51 -16.87
N PRO A 44 -7.74 -7.46 -15.92
CA PRO A 44 -8.02 -7.10 -14.54
C PRO A 44 -7.01 -6.01 -14.17
N GLN A 45 -7.50 -4.80 -13.94
CA GLN A 45 -6.64 -3.70 -13.54
C GLN A 45 -5.99 -4.14 -12.24
N ALA A 46 -4.67 -4.31 -12.28
CA ALA A 46 -3.88 -4.40 -11.05
C ALA A 46 -4.35 -3.26 -10.14
N MET A 47 -4.54 -3.57 -8.86
CA MET A 47 -5.06 -2.62 -7.88
C MET A 47 -4.16 -1.37 -7.89
N ASP A 48 -4.75 -0.19 -8.10
CA ASP A 48 -3.99 1.05 -8.03
C ASP A 48 -3.75 1.47 -6.57
N ALA A 49 -2.83 2.40 -6.37
CA ALA A 49 -2.43 2.89 -5.05
C ALA A 49 -3.62 3.30 -4.18
N LEU A 50 -4.57 4.07 -4.74
CA LEU A 50 -5.72 4.57 -3.98
C LEU A 50 -6.64 3.42 -3.56
N SER A 51 -6.87 2.46 -4.46
CA SER A 51 -7.68 1.28 -4.17
C SER A 51 -7.05 0.38 -3.11
N LEU A 52 -5.71 0.36 -2.99
CA LEU A 52 -5.00 -0.34 -1.92
C LEU A 52 -5.23 0.35 -0.58
N LEU A 53 -4.92 1.63 -0.49
CA LEU A 53 -5.03 2.40 0.77
C LEU A 53 -6.46 2.43 1.29
N MET A 54 -7.46 2.59 0.41
CA MET A 54 -8.87 2.52 0.82
C MET A 54 -9.26 1.17 1.42
N LYS A 55 -8.66 0.06 0.98
CA LYS A 55 -8.92 -1.26 1.58
C LYS A 55 -8.27 -1.38 2.96
N ASP A 56 -7.09 -0.81 3.13
CA ASP A 56 -6.42 -0.77 4.44
C ASP A 56 -7.23 0.09 5.42
N HIS A 57 -7.74 1.24 4.97
CA HIS A 57 -8.65 2.09 5.76
C HIS A 57 -9.92 1.33 6.18
N ASP A 58 -10.55 0.61 5.26
CA ASP A 58 -11.75 -0.18 5.55
C ASP A 58 -11.45 -1.28 6.57
N LEU A 59 -10.29 -1.95 6.44
CA LEU A 59 -9.84 -2.97 7.40
C LEU A 59 -9.62 -2.38 8.80
N VAL A 60 -8.90 -1.26 8.91
CA VAL A 60 -8.65 -0.58 10.20
C VAL A 60 -9.96 -0.15 10.86
N LYS A 61 -10.86 0.50 10.11
CA LYS A 61 -12.20 0.88 10.60
C LYS A 61 -13.00 -0.33 11.09
N ASP A 62 -12.88 -1.47 10.40
CA ASP A 62 -13.57 -2.69 10.79
C ASP A 62 -12.96 -3.35 12.03
N ILE A 63 -11.64 -3.29 12.21
CA ILE A 63 -10.97 -3.73 13.45
C ILE A 63 -11.47 -2.88 14.63
N PHE A 64 -11.54 -1.56 14.50
CA PHE A 64 -12.06 -0.69 15.56
C PHE A 64 -13.49 -1.05 15.98
N LYS A 65 -14.39 -1.25 15.01
CA LYS A 65 -15.77 -1.67 15.32
C LYS A 65 -15.80 -2.98 16.08
N LYS A 66 -14.93 -3.95 15.74
CA LYS A 66 -14.86 -5.25 16.43
C LYS A 66 -14.37 -5.07 17.86
N ILE A 67 -13.31 -4.31 18.08
CA ILE A 67 -12.78 -3.99 19.42
C ILE A 67 -13.87 -3.37 20.29
N GLU A 68 -14.60 -2.38 19.78
CA GLU A 68 -15.67 -1.70 20.51
C GLU A 68 -16.88 -2.60 20.82
N SER A 69 -17.12 -3.60 19.97
CA SER A 69 -18.28 -4.50 20.10
C SER A 69 -18.01 -5.75 20.94
N SER A 70 -16.75 -6.08 21.19
CA SER A 70 -16.36 -7.28 21.92
C SER A 70 -16.32 -7.03 23.43
N GLU A 71 -16.90 -7.96 24.20
CA GLU A 71 -16.76 -8.01 25.65
C GLU A 71 -15.64 -8.98 26.10
N ASP A 72 -15.01 -9.69 25.15
CA ASP A 72 -13.93 -10.63 25.42
C ASP A 72 -12.57 -9.92 25.37
N GLU A 73 -11.92 -9.79 26.52
CA GLU A 73 -10.60 -9.15 26.65
C GLU A 73 -9.53 -9.80 25.76
N ALA A 74 -9.57 -11.12 25.56
CA ALA A 74 -8.61 -11.82 24.72
C ALA A 74 -8.84 -11.54 23.23
N GLU A 75 -10.10 -11.44 22.80
CA GLU A 75 -10.44 -11.04 21.43
C GLU A 75 -10.04 -9.59 21.18
N ARG A 76 -10.36 -8.67 22.11
CA ARG A 76 -9.96 -7.26 22.02
C ARG A 76 -8.46 -7.10 21.91
N LYS A 77 -7.69 -7.84 22.73
CA LYS A 77 -6.24 -7.86 22.68
C LYS A 77 -5.74 -8.29 21.30
N SER A 78 -6.20 -9.44 20.80
CA SER A 78 -5.78 -9.97 19.49
C SER A 78 -6.13 -9.03 18.34
N LEU A 79 -7.30 -8.37 18.39
CA LEU A 79 -7.68 -7.35 17.42
C LEU A 79 -6.81 -6.10 17.52
N PHE A 80 -6.41 -5.70 18.72
CA PHE A 80 -5.53 -4.56 18.91
C PHE A 80 -4.11 -4.87 18.41
N GLU A 81 -3.58 -6.07 18.64
CA GLU A 81 -2.33 -6.56 18.04
C GLU A 81 -2.40 -6.53 16.52
N GLN A 82 -3.49 -7.06 15.94
CA GLN A 82 -3.72 -6.97 14.49
C GLN A 82 -3.75 -5.51 13.99
N PHE A 83 -4.39 -4.61 14.73
CA PHE A 83 -4.41 -3.19 14.36
C PHE A 83 -3.00 -2.58 14.36
N MET A 84 -2.17 -2.87 15.38
CA MET A 84 -0.80 -2.37 15.46
C MET A 84 0.03 -2.78 14.23
N ASP A 85 -0.10 -4.03 13.80
CA ASP A 85 0.60 -4.53 12.62
C ASP A 85 0.09 -3.87 11.33
N GLU A 86 -1.22 -3.82 11.14
CA GLU A 86 -1.80 -3.26 9.91
C GLU A 86 -1.54 -1.75 9.77
N ILE A 87 -1.63 -0.98 10.87
CA ILE A 87 -1.39 0.47 10.80
C ILE A 87 0.10 0.77 10.55
N ALA A 88 1.02 0.03 11.17
CA ALA A 88 2.46 0.21 10.93
C ALA A 88 2.85 -0.08 9.48
N ILE A 89 2.28 -1.14 8.89
CA ILE A 89 2.48 -1.47 7.47
C ILE A 89 1.88 -0.38 6.58
N HIS A 90 0.66 0.07 6.89
CA HIS A 90 -0.05 1.10 6.15
C HIS A 90 0.73 2.40 6.10
N GLU A 91 1.13 2.94 7.26
CA GLU A 91 1.90 4.18 7.35
C GLU A 91 3.22 4.06 6.57
N ARG A 92 3.95 2.94 6.71
CA ARG A 92 5.19 2.73 5.97
C ARG A 92 5.00 2.74 4.45
N ILE A 93 3.94 2.11 3.96
CA ILE A 93 3.58 2.12 2.53
C ILE A 93 3.31 3.54 2.04
N GLU A 94 2.56 4.31 2.82
CA GLU A 94 2.24 5.68 2.47
C GLU A 94 3.47 6.56 2.45
N GLU A 95 4.27 6.54 3.51
CA GLU A 95 5.44 7.39 3.66
C GLU A 95 6.51 7.10 2.61
N GLU A 96 6.86 5.82 2.42
CA GLU A 96 7.96 5.43 1.54
C GLU A 96 7.61 5.54 0.05
N ILE A 97 6.34 5.34 -0.31
CA ILE A 97 5.92 5.21 -1.71
C ILE A 97 4.95 6.32 -2.11
N PHE A 98 3.81 6.43 -1.43
CA PHE A 98 2.73 7.33 -1.85
C PHE A 98 3.09 8.81 -1.61
N TYR A 99 3.44 9.17 -0.37
CA TYR A 99 3.88 10.50 0.03
C TYR A 99 5.20 10.88 -0.62
N ALA A 100 6.14 9.94 -0.77
CA ALA A 100 7.40 10.18 -1.49
C ALA A 100 7.17 10.64 -2.95
N ALA A 101 6.09 10.17 -3.61
CA ALA A 101 5.67 10.64 -4.92
C ALA A 101 4.99 12.02 -4.87
N LEU A 102 4.10 12.24 -3.90
CA LEU A 102 3.28 13.46 -3.78
C LEU A 102 4.04 14.67 -3.22
N GLN A 103 4.96 14.49 -2.29
CA GLN A 103 5.71 15.59 -1.63
C GLN A 103 6.57 16.42 -2.59
N LYS A 104 6.87 15.86 -3.77
CA LYS A 104 7.57 16.51 -4.87
C LYS A 104 6.69 17.51 -5.62
N LEU A 105 5.38 17.48 -5.38
CA LEU A 105 4.38 18.30 -6.04
C LEU A 105 3.92 19.43 -5.09
N PRO A 106 4.19 20.70 -5.42
CA PRO A 106 3.87 21.83 -4.53
C PRO A 106 2.40 21.89 -4.08
N ASN A 107 1.48 21.42 -4.92
CA ASN A 107 0.04 21.47 -4.66
C ASN A 107 -0.49 20.37 -3.72
N ALA A 108 0.34 19.37 -3.38
CA ALA A 108 0.00 18.30 -2.43
C ALA A 108 0.88 18.34 -1.18
N ARG A 109 1.97 19.13 -1.19
CA ARG A 109 2.97 19.12 -0.13
C ARG A 109 2.40 19.46 1.25
N ALA A 110 1.49 20.43 1.35
CA ALA A 110 0.92 20.82 2.64
C ALA A 110 0.11 19.67 3.27
N ASP A 111 -0.76 19.04 2.47
CA ASP A 111 -1.58 17.91 2.93
C ASP A 111 -0.71 16.70 3.31
N VAL A 112 0.35 16.41 2.54
CA VAL A 112 1.29 15.33 2.89
C VAL A 112 2.02 15.62 4.20
N MET A 113 2.43 16.87 4.45
CA MET A 113 3.09 17.21 5.72
C MET A 113 2.13 17.14 6.91
N GLU A 114 0.85 17.45 6.71
CA GLU A 114 -0.18 17.27 7.74
C GLU A 114 -0.35 15.78 8.07
N ALA A 115 -0.47 14.92 7.04
CA ALA A 115 -0.59 13.48 7.20
C ALA A 115 0.58 12.83 7.99
N PHE A 116 1.83 13.24 7.70
CA PHE A 116 3.00 12.79 8.50
C PHE A 116 2.88 13.15 9.99
N GLU A 117 2.34 14.31 10.32
CA GLU A 117 2.17 14.72 11.72
C GLU A 117 1.00 13.98 12.38
N GLU A 118 -0.03 13.61 11.62
CA GLU A 118 -1.13 12.76 12.08
C GLU A 118 -0.64 11.35 12.41
N HIS A 119 0.17 10.71 11.54
CA HIS A 119 0.85 9.44 11.84
C HIS A 119 1.64 9.55 13.15
N HIS A 120 2.47 10.59 13.26
CA HIS A 120 3.28 10.80 14.45
C HIS A 120 2.44 10.92 15.74
N VAL A 121 1.27 11.56 15.67
CA VAL A 121 0.35 11.66 16.82
C VAL A 121 -0.25 10.29 17.17
N VAL A 122 -0.67 9.50 16.18
CA VAL A 122 -1.18 8.14 16.38
C VAL A 122 -0.11 7.26 17.04
N ASP A 123 1.11 7.26 16.48
CA ASP A 123 2.29 6.57 17.03
C ASP A 123 2.56 6.95 18.49
N MET A 124 2.53 8.26 18.81
CA MET A 124 2.75 8.71 20.17
C MET A 124 1.69 8.15 21.13
N ILE A 125 0.41 8.17 20.75
CA ILE A 125 -0.65 7.64 21.60
C ILE A 125 -0.48 6.12 21.78
N MET A 126 -0.22 5.40 20.70
CA MET A 126 0.00 3.95 20.72
C MET A 126 1.21 3.57 21.57
N SER A 127 2.30 4.35 21.54
CA SER A 127 3.48 4.11 22.37
C SER A 127 3.21 4.19 23.88
N GLU A 128 2.12 4.84 24.29
CA GLU A 128 1.69 4.89 25.68
C GLU A 128 0.59 3.86 26.03
N MET A 129 0.14 3.04 25.08
CA MET A 129 -0.89 2.03 25.30
C MET A 129 -0.25 0.67 25.59
N ASP A 130 -0.77 -0.02 26.60
CA ASP A 130 -0.47 -1.44 26.79
C ASP A 130 -1.27 -2.28 25.78
N VAL A 131 -0.72 -3.44 25.43
CA VAL A 131 -1.41 -4.39 24.53
C VAL A 131 -2.64 -5.00 25.20
N GLU A 132 -2.64 -5.12 26.53
CA GLU A 132 -3.75 -5.64 27.34
C GLU A 132 -4.83 -4.56 27.55
N PRO A 133 -6.06 -4.74 27.00
CA PRO A 133 -7.14 -3.76 27.11
C PRO A 133 -7.88 -3.88 28.46
N ASN A 134 -7.19 -3.58 29.56
CA ASN A 134 -7.59 -4.04 30.90
C ASN A 134 -8.08 -2.94 31.86
N ASP A 135 -8.10 -1.67 31.45
CA ASP A 135 -8.53 -0.57 32.32
C ASP A 135 -9.22 0.61 31.60
N GLU A 136 -9.87 1.48 32.39
CA GLU A 136 -10.59 2.67 31.88
C GLU A 136 -9.67 3.67 31.16
N LYS A 137 -8.36 3.68 31.45
CA LYS A 137 -7.41 4.56 30.75
C LYS A 137 -7.09 4.02 29.37
N TRP A 138 -7.03 2.71 29.21
CA TRP A 138 -6.88 2.06 27.92
C TRP A 138 -8.04 2.45 27.01
N ASP A 139 -9.28 2.33 27.47
CA ASP A 139 -10.47 2.69 26.68
C ASP A 139 -10.45 4.17 26.26
N ALA A 140 -10.06 5.06 27.18
CA ALA A 140 -9.91 6.49 26.89
C ALA A 140 -8.83 6.76 25.83
N LYS A 141 -7.66 6.11 25.93
CA LYS A 141 -6.58 6.25 24.94
C LYS A 141 -6.97 5.66 23.59
N PHE A 142 -7.60 4.49 23.58
CA PHE A 142 -8.13 3.86 22.37
C PHE A 142 -9.10 4.78 21.64
N THR A 143 -10.03 5.42 22.38
CA THR A 143 -10.97 6.39 21.80
C THR A 143 -10.24 7.56 21.13
N VAL A 144 -9.26 8.16 21.80
CA VAL A 144 -8.49 9.28 21.24
C VAL A 144 -7.65 8.86 20.04
N MET A 145 -6.99 7.71 20.10
CA MET A 145 -6.22 7.15 18.98
C MET A 145 -7.13 6.92 17.77
N LYS A 146 -8.26 6.22 17.98
CA LYS A 146 -9.25 5.95 16.94
C LYS A 146 -9.73 7.23 16.28
N GLU A 147 -10.07 8.27 17.05
CA GLU A 147 -10.51 9.55 16.50
C GLU A 147 -9.44 10.21 15.61
N ASN A 148 -8.16 10.11 15.96
CA ASN A 148 -7.07 10.63 15.12
C ASN A 148 -6.92 9.82 13.83
N VAL A 149 -6.96 8.48 13.91
CA VAL A 149 -6.89 7.61 12.73
C VAL A 149 -8.10 7.84 11.79
N GLU A 150 -9.32 7.93 12.33
CA GLU A 150 -10.51 8.22 11.51
C GLU A 150 -10.48 9.62 10.89
N HIS A 151 -9.89 10.60 11.58
CA HIS A 151 -9.68 11.94 11.04
C HIS A 151 -8.69 11.93 9.87
N HIS A 152 -7.54 11.31 10.07
CA HIS A 152 -6.50 11.12 9.07
C HIS A 152 -7.07 10.47 7.80
N ILE A 153 -7.69 9.30 7.94
CA ILE A 153 -8.32 8.57 6.84
C ILE A 153 -9.31 9.46 6.07
N LYS A 154 -10.14 10.22 6.78
CA LYS A 154 -11.12 11.11 6.15
C LYS A 154 -10.43 12.20 5.34
N ASP A 155 -9.42 12.84 5.93
CA ASP A 155 -8.70 13.93 5.28
C ASP A 155 -7.96 13.44 4.03
N GLU A 156 -7.37 12.25 4.09
CA GLU A 156 -6.80 11.60 2.93
C GLU A 156 -7.83 11.33 1.84
N GLU A 157 -8.89 10.59 2.15
CA GLU A 157 -9.91 10.17 1.18
C GLU A 157 -10.65 11.36 0.55
N GLU A 158 -10.95 12.40 1.34
CA GLU A 158 -11.71 13.57 0.88
C GLU A 158 -10.83 14.65 0.23
N LYS A 159 -9.55 14.77 0.61
CA LYS A 159 -8.67 15.86 0.17
C LYS A 159 -7.46 15.36 -0.61
N LEU A 160 -6.67 14.45 -0.05
CA LEU A 160 -5.39 14.04 -0.65
C LEU A 160 -5.58 13.12 -1.85
N PHE A 161 -6.43 12.10 -1.76
CA PHE A 161 -6.65 11.12 -2.83
C PHE A 161 -7.20 11.75 -4.12
N PRO A 162 -8.20 12.67 -4.09
CA PRO A 162 -8.64 13.37 -5.29
C PRO A 162 -7.54 14.24 -5.92
N LYS A 163 -6.66 14.85 -5.09
CA LYS A 163 -5.49 15.60 -5.58
C LYS A 163 -4.48 14.64 -6.22
N ALA A 164 -4.19 13.51 -5.59
CA ALA A 164 -3.29 12.49 -6.09
C ALA A 164 -3.76 11.92 -7.44
N GLU A 165 -5.06 11.60 -7.57
CA GLU A 165 -5.68 11.15 -8.82
C GLU A 165 -5.42 12.14 -9.96
N LYS A 166 -5.67 13.42 -9.70
CA LYS A 166 -5.50 14.49 -10.68
C LYS A 166 -4.03 14.76 -11.04
N LEU A 167 -3.12 14.67 -10.07
CA LEU A 167 -1.73 15.06 -10.23
C LEU A 167 -0.85 13.93 -10.81
N LEU A 168 -1.10 12.68 -10.41
CA LEU A 168 -0.28 11.53 -10.79
C LEU A 168 -0.85 10.80 -12.02
N GLY A 169 -2.18 10.76 -12.14
CA GLY A 169 -2.89 10.04 -13.19
C GLY A 169 -2.81 8.51 -13.06
N LYS A 170 -3.69 7.83 -13.79
CA LYS A 170 -3.93 6.37 -13.66
C LYS A 170 -2.68 5.51 -13.90
N GLU A 171 -1.83 5.89 -14.85
CA GLU A 171 -0.62 5.12 -15.15
C GLU A 171 0.37 5.13 -13.97
N THR A 172 0.59 6.31 -13.37
CA THR A 172 1.48 6.44 -12.21
C THR A 172 0.90 5.74 -10.99
N LEU A 173 -0.40 5.90 -10.72
CA LEU A 173 -1.06 5.25 -9.58
C LEU A 173 -1.08 3.73 -9.70
N GLY A 174 -1.18 3.19 -10.92
CA GLY A 174 -1.03 1.75 -11.15
C GLY A 174 0.40 1.25 -10.87
N LYS A 175 1.43 2.03 -11.19
CA LYS A 175 2.83 1.69 -10.87
C LYS A 175 3.09 1.76 -9.36
N LEU A 176 2.63 2.82 -8.70
CA LEU A 176 2.74 2.95 -7.25
C LEU A 176 1.97 1.81 -6.56
N GLY A 177 0.75 1.50 -6.99
CA GLY A 177 -0.04 0.39 -6.43
C GLY A 177 0.68 -0.97 -6.50
N ALA A 178 1.39 -1.25 -7.58
CA ALA A 178 2.22 -2.45 -7.67
C ALA A 178 3.39 -2.43 -6.65
N GLN A 179 4.10 -1.31 -6.52
CA GLN A 179 5.19 -1.17 -5.54
C GLN A 179 4.69 -1.30 -4.09
N MET A 180 3.52 -0.72 -3.80
CA MET A 180 2.89 -0.76 -2.49
C MET A 180 2.43 -2.19 -2.15
N ALA A 181 1.85 -2.91 -3.12
CA ALA A 181 1.47 -4.30 -2.93
C ALA A 181 2.68 -5.21 -2.68
N ASP A 182 3.79 -5.00 -3.42
CA ASP A 182 5.03 -5.74 -3.21
C ASP A 182 5.60 -5.51 -1.79
N LEU A 183 5.62 -4.25 -1.33
CA LEU A 183 6.07 -3.91 0.03
C LEU A 183 5.12 -4.49 1.10
N LYS A 184 3.80 -4.39 0.91
CA LYS A 184 2.83 -4.99 1.84
C LYS A 184 3.03 -6.49 1.98
N GLU A 185 3.26 -7.21 0.88
CA GLU A 185 3.55 -8.65 0.91
C GLU A 185 4.86 -8.97 1.64
N GLU A 186 5.90 -8.15 1.46
CA GLU A 186 7.18 -8.29 2.17
C GLU A 186 6.99 -8.13 3.69
N GLU A 187 6.29 -7.08 4.13
CA GLU A 187 6.07 -6.83 5.56
C GLU A 187 5.20 -7.91 6.21
N LEU A 188 4.11 -8.33 5.55
CA LEU A 188 3.27 -9.42 6.05
C LEU A 188 4.05 -10.72 6.20
N ARG A 189 4.92 -11.05 5.22
CA ARG A 189 5.80 -12.22 5.33
C ARG A 189 6.78 -12.08 6.50
N ALA A 190 7.33 -10.89 6.71
CA ALA A 190 8.24 -10.65 7.83
C ALA A 190 7.56 -10.80 9.19
N LEU A 191 6.28 -10.43 9.32
CA LEU A 191 5.47 -10.69 10.52
C LEU A 191 5.22 -12.18 10.73
N ASP A 192 4.85 -12.92 9.67
CA ASP A 192 4.65 -14.37 9.73
C ASP A 192 5.93 -15.10 10.19
N GLU A 193 7.09 -14.71 9.64
CA GLU A 193 8.39 -15.27 10.02
C GLU A 193 8.75 -14.97 11.49
N GLN A 194 8.45 -13.76 11.98
CA GLN A 194 8.67 -13.40 13.38
C GLN A 194 7.76 -14.20 14.33
N ALA A 195 6.50 -14.40 13.96
CA ALA A 195 5.57 -15.20 14.75
C ALA A 195 6.00 -16.68 14.86
N GLU A 196 6.58 -17.24 13.79
CA GLU A 196 7.13 -18.61 13.80
C GLU A 196 8.38 -18.76 14.69
N GLU A 197 9.21 -17.72 14.81
CA GLU A 197 10.43 -17.74 15.64
C GLU A 197 10.15 -17.63 17.15
N GLU A 198 9.00 -17.07 17.53
CA GLU A 198 8.58 -16.92 18.93
C GLU A 198 7.83 -18.14 19.51
N GLU A 199 7.48 -19.15 18.70
CA GLU A 199 6.93 -20.41 19.21
C GLU A 199 8.04 -21.36 19.75
N PRO A 200 7.99 -21.76 21.04
CA PRO A 200 9.03 -22.57 21.70
C PRO A 200 8.99 -24.08 21.39
#